data_AF-A0A257PW41-F1
#
_entry.id   AF-A0A257PW41-F1
#
_cell.length_a   1.000
_cell.length_b   1.000
_cell.length_c   1.000
_cell.angle_alpha   90.00
_cell.angle_beta   90.00
_cell.angle_gamma   90.00
#
_symmetry.space_group_name_H-M   'P 1'
#
loop_
_entity.id
_entity.type
_entity.pdbx_description
1 polymer ?
#
loop_
_entity_poly.entity_id
_entity_poly.type
_entity_poly.pdbx_seq_one_letter_code
_entity_poly.pdbx_strand_id
1 'polypeptide(L)'
;RTHGVGLRELQAFSGRTIDVPSLFIAGARDWGIHQSPGAIARMQTTACSAMKGCHLVAGAGHWVQQEQPAEVNRLLLGFLEDARSA
;
A
#
# COMPACT_ATOMS: atom_id res chain seq x y z
N ARG A 1 -5.51 12.54 -8.20
CA ARG A 1 -6.69 13.33 -8.61
C ARG A 1 -7.67 12.33 -9.21
N THR A 2 -8.86 12.21 -8.63
CA THR A 2 -9.87 11.25 -9.10
C THR A 2 -10.72 11.93 -10.17
N HIS A 3 -10.76 11.41 -11.38
CA HIS A 3 -11.60 11.91 -12.47
C HIS A 3 -12.24 10.70 -13.18
N GLY A 4 -13.38 10.92 -13.85
CA GLY A 4 -14.06 9.90 -14.65
C GLY A 4 -15.44 9.51 -14.11
N VAL A 5 -15.97 8.41 -14.62
CA VAL A 5 -17.26 7.84 -14.23
C VAL A 5 -17.23 7.41 -12.77
N GLY A 6 -18.30 7.66 -12.02
CA GLY A 6 -18.40 7.30 -10.59
C GLY A 6 -17.87 8.34 -9.61
N LEU A 7 -17.57 9.57 -10.06
CA LEU A 7 -16.93 10.58 -9.21
C LEU A 7 -17.81 11.00 -8.01
N ARG A 8 -19.14 11.07 -8.18
CA ARG A 8 -20.04 11.45 -7.09
C ARG A 8 -20.08 10.39 -5.99
N GLU A 9 -20.07 9.13 -6.39
CA GLU A 9 -20.04 7.98 -5.50
C GLU A 9 -18.72 7.93 -4.73
N LEU A 10 -17.60 8.19 -5.41
CA LEU A 10 -16.28 8.26 -4.76
C LEU A 10 -16.14 9.46 -3.83
N GLN A 11 -16.80 10.60 -4.11
CA GLN A 11 -16.81 11.77 -3.23
C GLN A 11 -17.42 11.46 -1.85
N ALA A 12 -18.37 10.53 -1.75
CA ALA A 12 -18.93 10.12 -0.47
C ALA A 12 -17.89 9.50 0.48
N PHE A 13 -16.77 8.99 -0.06
CA PHE A 13 -15.65 8.44 0.70
C PHE A 13 -14.49 9.43 0.90
N SER A 14 -14.61 10.66 0.38
CA SER A 14 -13.57 11.67 0.53
C SER A 14 -13.30 11.97 2.01
N GLY A 15 -12.02 11.95 2.40
CA GLY A 15 -11.59 12.20 3.77
C GLY A 15 -11.80 11.05 4.74
N ARG A 16 -12.38 9.92 4.30
CA ARG A 16 -12.44 8.70 5.10
C ARG A 16 -11.11 7.96 5.10
N THR A 17 -10.87 7.19 6.15
CA THR A 17 -9.72 6.31 6.32
C THR A 17 -10.02 4.90 5.81
N ILE A 18 -8.97 4.15 5.53
CA ILE A 18 -9.00 2.70 5.37
C ILE A 18 -8.81 2.08 6.74
N ASP A 19 -9.87 1.46 7.27
CA ASP A 19 -9.89 1.00 8.67
C ASP A 19 -9.57 -0.49 8.88
N VAL A 20 -9.36 -1.22 7.80
CA VAL A 20 -8.96 -2.63 7.84
C VAL A 20 -7.43 -2.77 7.91
N PRO A 21 -6.91 -3.89 8.47
CA PRO A 21 -5.49 -4.21 8.37
C PRO A 21 -4.99 -4.08 6.92
N SER A 22 -3.93 -3.31 6.72
CA SER A 22 -3.42 -2.98 5.39
C SER A 22 -1.90 -3.10 5.32
N LEU A 23 -1.36 -3.49 4.16
CA LEU A 23 0.06 -3.62 3.88
C LEU A 23 0.39 -2.99 2.54
N PHE A 24 1.48 -2.23 2.46
CA PHE A 24 2.03 -1.72 1.21
C PHE A 24 3.40 -2.34 0.94
N ILE A 25 3.58 -2.92 -0.26
CA ILE A 25 4.85 -3.49 -0.71
C ILE A 25 5.16 -2.90 -2.08
N ALA A 26 6.36 -2.33 -2.25
CA ALA A 26 6.85 -1.83 -3.53
C ALA A 26 8.36 -2.08 -3.67
N GLY A 27 8.87 -2.04 -4.89
CA GLY A 27 10.31 -2.06 -5.11
C GLY A 27 10.97 -0.74 -4.69
N ALA A 28 12.13 -0.80 -4.06
CA ALA A 28 12.88 0.40 -3.66
C ALA A 28 13.37 1.24 -4.86
N ARG A 29 13.40 0.65 -6.07
CA ARG A 29 13.77 1.32 -7.32
C ARG A 29 12.56 1.67 -8.19
N ASP A 30 11.34 1.47 -7.70
CA ASP A 30 10.13 1.83 -8.43
C ASP A 30 9.90 3.34 -8.39
N TRP A 31 10.02 4.02 -9.54
CA TRP A 31 9.67 5.43 -9.67
C TRP A 31 8.19 5.70 -9.33
N GLY A 32 7.33 4.71 -9.54
CA GLY A 32 5.89 4.80 -9.35
C GLY A 32 5.47 5.32 -7.98
N ILE A 33 6.21 4.96 -6.93
CA ILE A 33 5.92 5.36 -5.55
C ILE A 33 6.14 6.86 -5.29
N HIS A 34 6.89 7.53 -6.15
CA HIS A 34 7.21 8.96 -6.03
C HIS A 34 6.25 9.86 -6.82
N GLN A 35 5.39 9.29 -7.68
CA GLN A 35 4.45 10.06 -8.52
C GLN A 35 3.45 10.89 -7.71
N SER A 36 3.10 10.44 -6.49
CA SER A 36 2.25 11.19 -5.57
C SER A 36 3.04 11.56 -4.32
N PRO A 37 3.62 12.77 -4.27
CA PRO A 37 4.38 13.23 -3.11
C PRO A 37 3.62 13.05 -1.79
N GLY A 38 4.30 12.48 -0.81
CA GLY A 38 3.77 12.22 0.52
C GLY A 38 2.72 11.11 0.61
N ALA A 39 2.41 10.37 -0.47
CA ALA A 39 1.41 9.30 -0.41
C ALA A 39 1.81 8.19 0.56
N ILE A 40 3.06 7.72 0.53
CA ILE A 40 3.55 6.71 1.48
C ILE A 40 3.42 7.20 2.92
N ALA A 41 3.88 8.43 3.20
CA ALA A 41 3.75 9.02 4.54
C ALA A 41 2.29 9.12 4.98
N ARG A 42 1.37 9.52 4.10
CA ARG A 42 -0.07 9.56 4.40
C ARG A 42 -0.64 8.17 4.69
N MET A 43 -0.28 7.14 3.94
CA MET A 43 -0.70 5.76 4.24
C MET A 43 -0.29 5.33 5.65
N GLN A 44 0.91 5.72 6.09
CA GLN A 44 1.43 5.36 7.42
C GLN A 44 0.84 6.18 8.57
N THR A 45 0.30 7.38 8.29
CA THR A 45 -0.07 8.34 9.35
C THR A 45 -1.56 8.67 9.41
N THR A 46 -2.21 8.90 8.28
CA THR A 46 -3.56 9.48 8.26
C THR A 46 -4.55 8.75 7.36
N ALA A 47 -4.11 8.02 6.34
CA ALA A 47 -5.00 7.40 5.38
C ALA A 47 -5.42 5.97 5.76
N CYS A 48 -4.57 5.22 6.47
CA CYS A 48 -4.87 3.86 6.93
C CYS A 48 -4.77 3.81 8.46
N SER A 49 -5.88 3.52 9.16
CA SER A 49 -5.89 3.53 10.63
C SER A 49 -5.33 2.24 11.25
N ALA A 50 -5.26 1.15 10.47
CA ALA A 50 -4.69 -0.15 10.86
C ALA A 50 -3.53 -0.58 9.94
N MET A 51 -2.66 0.35 9.54
CA MET A 51 -1.52 0.05 8.68
C MET A 51 -0.52 -0.87 9.39
N LYS A 52 -0.25 -2.05 8.81
CA LYS A 52 0.68 -3.04 9.36
C LYS A 52 2.11 -2.84 8.87
N GLY A 53 2.30 -2.25 7.69
CA GLY A 53 3.64 -1.95 7.20
C GLY A 53 3.67 -1.31 5.81
N CYS A 54 4.73 -0.54 5.56
CA CYS A 54 5.16 -0.10 4.24
C CYS A 54 6.57 -0.62 3.99
N HIS A 55 6.72 -1.52 3.02
CA HIS A 55 7.99 -2.18 2.73
C HIS A 55 8.48 -1.78 1.34
N LEU A 56 9.70 -1.21 1.29
CA LEU A 56 10.42 -0.95 0.06
C LEU A 56 11.47 -2.05 -0.13
N VAL A 57 11.20 -2.97 -1.04
CA VAL A 57 12.02 -4.16 -1.26
C VAL A 57 13.28 -3.78 -2.04
N ALA A 58 14.44 -3.99 -1.42
CA ALA A 58 15.73 -3.71 -2.04
C ALA A 58 15.93 -4.58 -3.30
N GLY A 59 16.54 -4.00 -4.33
CA GLY A 59 16.84 -4.72 -5.57
C GLY A 59 15.66 -4.94 -6.52
N ALA A 60 14.45 -4.49 -6.18
CA ALA A 60 13.27 -4.54 -7.05
C ALA A 60 12.88 -3.14 -7.57
N GLY A 61 12.38 -3.11 -8.81
CA GLY A 61 11.68 -2.00 -9.44
C GLY A 61 10.17 -2.18 -9.41
N HIS A 62 9.53 -1.89 -10.55
CA HIS A 62 8.07 -1.81 -10.66
C HIS A 62 7.35 -3.15 -10.47
N TRP A 63 7.98 -4.26 -10.87
CA TRP A 63 7.36 -5.59 -10.86
C TRP A 63 7.81 -6.37 -9.63
N VAL A 64 7.71 -5.77 -8.44
CA VAL A 64 8.30 -6.27 -7.18
C VAL A 64 8.00 -7.74 -6.88
N GLN A 65 6.79 -8.21 -7.18
CA GLN A 65 6.37 -9.60 -7.00
C GLN A 65 7.00 -10.58 -7.99
N GLN A 66 7.48 -10.12 -9.14
CA GLN A 66 8.23 -10.91 -10.11
C GLN A 66 9.75 -10.79 -9.91
N GLU A 67 10.22 -9.60 -9.51
CA GLU A 67 11.65 -9.30 -9.31
C GLU A 67 12.20 -9.86 -7.99
N GLN A 68 11.39 -9.82 -6.92
CA GLN A 68 11.74 -10.33 -5.59
C GLN A 68 10.61 -11.19 -4.99
N PRO A 69 10.20 -12.28 -5.67
CA PRO A 69 9.01 -13.06 -5.32
C PRO A 69 9.07 -13.65 -3.91
N ALA A 70 10.24 -14.13 -3.50
CA ALA A 70 10.42 -14.74 -2.18
C ALA A 70 10.19 -13.73 -1.05
N GLU A 71 10.71 -12.51 -1.17
CA GLU A 71 10.54 -11.46 -0.15
C GLU A 71 9.10 -10.96 -0.12
N VAL A 72 8.46 -10.78 -1.28
CA VAL A 72 7.04 -10.43 -1.34
C VAL A 72 6.17 -11.50 -0.69
N ASN A 73 6.43 -12.78 -0.98
CA ASN A 73 5.69 -13.88 -0.35
C ASN A 73 5.88 -13.91 1.17
N ARG A 74 7.10 -13.69 1.65
CA ARG A 74 7.40 -13.63 3.09
C ARG A 74 6.60 -12.53 3.78
N LEU A 75 6.56 -11.33 3.20
CA LEU A 75 5.81 -10.19 3.73
C LEU A 75 4.29 -10.43 3.70
N LEU A 76 3.78 -10.98 2.60
CA LEU A 76 2.35 -11.28 2.46
C LEU A 76 1.89 -12.35 3.44
N LEU A 77 2.64 -13.46 3.58
CA LEU A 77 2.29 -14.53 4.51
C LEU A 77 2.32 -14.04 5.97
N GLY A 78 3.35 -13.28 6.36
CA GLY A 78 3.41 -12.68 7.69
C GLY A 78 2.22 -11.75 7.98
N PHE A 79 1.85 -10.92 7.01
CA PHE A 79 0.65 -10.07 7.15
C PHE A 79 -0.65 -10.88 7.31
N LEU A 80 -0.82 -11.98 6.57
CA LEU A 80 -2.01 -12.82 6.68
C LEU A 80 -2.08 -13.57 8.01
N GLU A 81 -0.94 -14.00 8.56
CA GLU A 81 -0.85 -14.61 9.89
C GLU A 81 -1.22 -13.61 11.00
N ASP A 82 -0.67 -12.39 10.92
CA ASP A 82 -0.99 -11.30 11.84
C ASP A 82 -2.46 -10.90 11.76
N ALA A 83 -3.01 -10.77 10.56
CA ALA A 83 -4.40 -10.37 10.34
C ALA A 83 -5.41 -11.42 10.80
N ARG A 84 -5.07 -12.71 10.76
CA ARG A 84 -5.91 -13.80 11.30
C ARG A 84 -5.93 -13.83 12.82
N SER A 85 -4.89 -13.29 13.45
CA SER A 85 -4.70 -13.31 14.91
C SER A 85 -5.28 -12.08 15.61
N ALA A 86 -5.82 -11.12 14.85
CA ALA A 86 -6.44 -9.88 15.31
C ALA A 86 -7.97 -9.98 15.33
#